data_AF-K1T0C6-F1
#
_entry.id   AF-K1T0C6-F1
#
_cell.length_a   1.000
_cell.length_b   1.000
_cell.length_c   1.000
_cell.angle_alpha   90.00
_cell.angle_beta   90.00
_cell.angle_gamma   90.00
#
_symmetry.space_group_name_H-M   'P 1'
#
loop_
_entity.id
_entity.type
_entity.pdbx_description
1 polymer ?
#
loop_
_entity_poly.entity_id
_entity_poly.type
_entity_poly.pdbx_seq_one_letter_code
_entity_poly.pdbx_strand_id
1 'polypeptide(L)'
;FVPVATEQKRGLAKRVSLKQALAQQGFTGQSKRQTEWNAWVNSEKLVLEQIAQQHSFEVIHGDGGRPHMSLPEYKEAARELEAARQEIEAARAEVSELQAEKETLQGTVKELKAAKKVSLDLERIKPEETMMGNIKGVTLKEIKQLKALAVRGAEAEQTVKQQVNTIELQKAQITSLERQLRPSIQKRLKEAQELSDLKDENMALEYELNRQKDRMARLMQRVEAALNF
;
A
#
# COMPACT_ATOMS: atom_id res chain seq x y z
N PHE A 1 7.12 12.05 34.46
CA PHE A 1 7.92 12.04 35.70
C PHE A 1 8.51 13.44 35.90
N VAL A 2 8.26 14.10 37.04
CA VAL A 2 8.88 15.39 37.39
C VAL A 2 9.89 15.15 38.52
N PRO A 3 11.19 15.32 38.29
CA PRO A 3 12.20 15.00 39.29
C PRO A 3 12.25 16.07 40.38
N VAL A 4 11.81 15.71 41.59
CA VAL A 4 11.85 16.58 42.78
C VAL A 4 12.95 16.10 43.71
N ALA A 5 13.75 17.04 44.21
CA ALA A 5 14.78 16.79 45.21
C ALA A 5 14.36 17.38 46.56
N THR A 6 14.48 16.60 47.63
CA THR A 6 14.26 17.02 49.03
C THR A 6 15.60 17.28 49.75
N GLU A 7 15.64 17.86 50.95
CA GLU A 7 16.88 17.90 51.77
C GLU A 7 18.09 18.66 51.16
N GLN A 8 17.83 19.84 50.62
CA GLN A 8 18.89 20.74 50.17
C GLN A 8 19.66 21.38 51.35
N LYS A 9 21.00 21.41 51.29
CA LYS A 9 21.83 22.14 52.27
C LYS A 9 21.74 23.67 52.19
N ARG A 10 21.29 24.23 51.06
CA ARG A 10 21.14 25.68 50.82
C ARG A 10 19.92 25.94 49.92
N GLY A 11 19.11 26.95 50.26
CA GLY A 11 17.91 27.35 49.49
C GLY A 11 16.63 26.60 49.89
N LEU A 12 15.66 26.55 48.98
CA LEU A 12 14.35 25.89 49.20
C LEU A 12 14.52 24.40 49.51
N ALA A 13 13.85 23.92 50.56
CA ALA A 13 13.94 22.53 51.03
C ALA A 13 13.42 21.49 50.02
N LYS A 14 12.51 21.89 49.12
CA LYS A 14 12.01 21.08 48.00
C LYS A 14 12.15 21.87 46.70
N ARG A 15 12.76 21.28 45.67
CA ARG A 15 12.86 21.90 44.33
C ARG A 15 12.82 20.89 43.21
N VAL A 16 12.49 21.36 42.01
CA VAL A 16 12.60 20.56 40.78
C VAL A 16 14.06 20.57 40.34
N SER A 17 14.73 19.44 40.47
CA SER A 17 16.12 19.28 40.04
C SER A 17 16.40 17.83 39.70
N LEU A 18 16.58 17.55 38.40
CA LEU A 18 16.89 16.20 37.92
C LEU A 18 18.17 15.65 38.56
N LYS A 19 19.23 16.45 38.59
CA LYS A 19 20.53 16.04 39.12
C LYS A 19 20.46 15.57 40.58
N GLN A 20 19.73 16.30 41.42
CA GLN A 20 19.66 15.96 42.84
C GLN A 20 18.62 14.90 43.17
N ALA A 21 17.53 14.83 42.40
CA ALA A 21 16.59 13.73 42.51
C ALA A 21 17.27 12.41 42.18
N LEU A 22 18.10 12.37 41.13
CA LEU A 22 18.91 11.21 40.78
C LEU A 22 19.98 10.89 41.83
N ALA A 23 20.63 11.92 42.40
CA ALA A 23 21.59 11.72 43.48
C ALA A 23 20.95 11.13 44.76
N GLN A 24 19.70 11.50 45.10
CA GLN A 24 18.94 10.91 46.21
C GLN A 24 18.58 9.44 45.98
N GLN A 25 18.36 9.07 44.71
CA GLN A 25 18.16 7.69 44.31
C GLN A 25 19.47 6.88 44.27
N GLY A 26 20.61 7.49 44.61
CA GLY A 26 21.91 6.82 44.66
C GLY A 26 22.72 6.88 43.37
N PHE A 27 22.26 7.59 42.34
CA PHE A 27 23.01 7.75 41.10
C PHE A 27 24.02 8.88 41.21
N THR A 28 25.31 8.54 41.19
CA THR A 28 26.43 9.49 41.22
C THR A 28 27.16 9.50 39.89
N GLY A 29 27.39 10.69 39.32
CA GLY A 29 28.14 10.84 38.08
C GLY A 29 29.64 10.63 38.33
N GLN A 30 30.27 9.75 37.55
CA GLN A 30 31.70 9.46 37.66
C GLN A 30 32.56 10.31 36.71
N SER A 31 31.99 10.82 35.61
CA SER A 31 32.74 11.65 34.64
C SER A 31 31.82 12.59 33.84
N LYS A 32 32.42 13.50 33.04
CA LYS A 32 31.66 14.36 32.11
C LYS A 32 30.83 13.57 31.08
N ARG A 33 31.28 12.37 30.70
CA ARG A 33 30.56 11.47 29.78
C ARG A 33 29.65 10.49 30.51
N GLN A 34 29.87 10.26 31.81
CA GLN A 34 29.09 9.36 32.65
C GLN A 34 28.43 10.16 33.77
N THR A 35 27.40 10.91 33.39
CA THR A 35 26.60 11.74 34.28
C THR A 35 25.65 10.88 35.13
N GLU A 36 25.07 11.46 36.18
CA GLU A 36 24.02 10.80 36.98
C GLU A 36 22.86 10.32 36.09
N TRP A 37 22.54 11.09 35.05
CA TRP A 37 21.51 10.76 34.07
C TRP A 37 21.87 9.54 33.24
N ASN A 38 23.11 9.43 32.74
CA ASN A 38 23.54 8.25 31.98
C ASN A 38 23.54 6.98 32.86
N ALA A 39 23.94 7.09 34.12
CA ALA A 39 23.88 5.98 35.07
C ALA A 39 22.44 5.50 35.30
N TRP A 40 21.51 6.44 35.48
CA TRP A 40 20.08 6.14 35.64
C TRP A 40 19.46 5.54 34.36
N VAL A 41 19.75 6.11 33.19
CA VAL A 41 19.25 5.59 31.90
C VAL A 41 19.73 4.17 31.67
N ASN A 42 20.97 3.84 32.03
CA ASN A 42 21.50 2.49 31.89
C ASN A 42 20.83 1.52 32.88
N SER A 43 20.57 1.93 34.13
CA SER A 43 19.80 1.08 35.05
C SER A 43 18.37 0.86 34.59
N GLU A 44 17.71 1.89 34.03
CA GLU A 44 16.34 1.78 33.53
C GLU A 44 16.27 0.82 32.34
N LYS A 45 17.24 0.87 31.42
CA LYS A 45 17.34 -0.09 30.32
C LYS A 45 17.46 -1.54 30.80
N LEU A 46 18.27 -1.79 31.82
CA LEU A 46 18.41 -3.12 32.41
C LEU A 46 17.11 -3.62 33.05
N VAL A 47 16.37 -2.74 33.75
CA VAL A 47 15.06 -3.07 34.32
C VAL A 47 14.05 -3.38 33.22
N LEU A 48 14.03 -2.60 32.15
CA LEU A 48 13.15 -2.82 31.00
C LEU A 48 13.48 -4.13 30.27
N GLU A 49 14.76 -4.49 30.14
CA GLU A 49 15.17 -5.78 29.59
C GLU A 49 14.70 -6.95 30.47
N GLN A 50 14.79 -6.82 31.79
CA GLN A 50 14.27 -7.85 32.72
C GLN A 50 12.75 -8.01 32.60
N ILE A 51 12.00 -6.91 32.51
CA ILE A 51 10.55 -6.94 32.31
C ILE A 51 10.21 -7.55 30.95
N ALA A 52 10.95 -7.18 29.90
CA ALA A 52 10.76 -7.74 28.57
C ALA A 52 11.01 -9.26 28.55
N GLN A 53 12.06 -9.73 29.22
CA GLN A 53 12.33 -11.16 29.38
C GLN A 53 11.20 -11.88 30.16
N GLN A 54 10.68 -11.27 31.23
CA GLN A 54 9.57 -11.83 32.01
C GLN A 54 8.28 -11.96 31.21
N HIS A 55 8.04 -11.05 30.27
CA HIS A 55 6.84 -11.02 29.44
C HIS A 55 7.04 -11.56 28.02
N SER A 56 8.18 -12.21 27.74
CA SER A 56 8.54 -12.79 26.44
C SER A 56 8.48 -11.77 25.28
N PHE A 57 8.85 -10.52 25.53
CA PHE A 57 9.00 -9.51 24.49
C PHE A 57 10.42 -9.53 23.90
N GLU A 58 10.50 -9.40 22.58
CA GLU A 58 11.76 -9.22 21.86
C GLU A 58 12.22 -7.75 22.00
N VAL A 59 13.37 -7.52 22.63
CA VAL A 59 13.96 -6.18 22.75
C VAL A 59 14.87 -5.95 21.53
N ILE A 60 14.44 -5.10 20.61
CA ILE A 60 15.26 -4.67 19.48
C ILE A 60 16.12 -3.50 19.94
N HIS A 61 17.41 -3.74 20.17
CA HIS A 61 18.39 -2.69 20.42
C HIS A 61 18.69 -1.98 19.10
N GLY A 62 18.25 -0.72 18.97
CA GLY A 62 18.61 0.11 17.83
C GLY A 62 20.07 0.57 17.96
N ASP A 63 20.96 -0.06 17.20
CA ASP A 63 22.38 0.28 17.13
C ASP A 63 22.57 1.65 16.48
N GLY A 64 22.69 2.69 17.30
CA GLY A 64 23.00 4.04 16.82
C GLY A 64 21.78 4.81 16.34
N GLY A 65 21.78 6.10 16.66
CA GLY A 65 20.66 7.00 16.41
C GLY A 65 20.14 6.85 14.98
N ARG A 66 18.81 6.75 14.85
CA ARG A 66 18.12 6.84 13.55
C ARG A 66 18.82 7.92 12.72
N PRO A 67 19.30 7.64 11.49
CA PRO A 67 19.89 8.65 10.64
C PRO A 67 18.93 9.84 10.61
N HIS A 68 19.39 10.99 11.11
CA HIS A 68 18.60 12.21 11.03
C HIS A 68 18.54 12.59 9.56
N MET A 69 17.52 12.10 8.85
CA MET A 69 17.21 12.55 7.50
C MET A 69 17.01 14.06 7.58
N SER A 70 17.66 14.82 6.72
CA SER A 70 17.61 16.28 6.82
C SER A 70 16.17 16.76 6.58
N LEU A 71 15.74 17.81 7.30
CA LEU A 71 14.39 18.37 7.17
C LEU A 71 13.96 18.68 5.72
N PRO A 72 14.86 19.07 4.79
CA PRO A 72 14.53 19.20 3.37
C PRO A 72 14.18 17.87 2.68
N GLU A 73 15.01 16.84 2.86
CA GLU A 73 14.79 15.51 2.25
C GLU A 73 13.48 14.88 2.74
N TYR A 74 13.13 15.07 4.02
CA TYR A 74 11.84 14.62 4.56
C TYR A 74 10.66 15.33 3.90
N LYS A 75 10.78 16.64 3.63
CA LYS A 75 9.72 17.41 2.97
C LYS A 75 9.55 17.02 1.51
N GLU A 76 10.64 16.68 0.83
CA GLU A 76 10.60 16.19 -0.56
C GLU A 76 9.96 14.80 -0.61
N ALA A 77 10.41 13.86 0.22
CA ALA A 77 9.81 12.52 0.32
C ALA A 77 8.33 12.57 0.72
N ALA A 78 7.95 13.49 1.62
CA ALA A 78 6.55 13.69 2.00
C ALA A 78 5.70 14.24 0.84
N ARG A 79 6.23 15.17 0.05
CA ARG A 79 5.54 15.70 -1.15
C ARG A 79 5.41 14.65 -2.25
N GLU A 80 6.43 13.85 -2.48
CA GLU A 80 6.37 12.75 -3.44
C GLU A 80 5.33 11.69 -3.02
N LEU A 81 5.26 11.38 -1.72
CA LEU A 81 4.26 10.48 -1.17
C LEU A 81 2.84 11.04 -1.31
N GLU A 82 2.64 12.34 -1.06
CA GLU A 82 1.35 13.02 -1.26
C GLU A 82 0.94 13.04 -2.73
N ALA A 83 1.87 13.33 -3.64
CA ALA A 83 1.61 13.30 -5.08
C ALA A 83 1.23 11.88 -5.55
N ALA A 84 1.99 10.86 -5.14
CA ALA A 84 1.68 9.47 -5.46
C ALA A 84 0.31 9.02 -4.89
N ARG A 85 -0.06 9.50 -3.69
CA ARG A 85 -1.40 9.24 -3.12
C ARG A 85 -2.50 9.88 -3.95
N GLN A 86 -2.33 11.12 -4.39
CA GLN A 86 -3.30 11.81 -5.24
C GLN A 86 -3.46 11.11 -6.59
N GLU A 87 -2.37 10.65 -7.21
CA GLU A 87 -2.43 9.85 -8.44
C GLU A 87 -3.18 8.53 -8.24
N ILE A 88 -2.94 7.84 -7.11
CA ILE A 88 -3.65 6.60 -6.78
C ILE A 88 -5.15 6.86 -6.55
N GLU A 89 -5.51 7.95 -5.87
CA GLU A 89 -6.91 8.31 -5.67
C GLU A 89 -7.60 8.68 -6.98
N ALA A 90 -6.95 9.45 -7.85
CA ALA A 90 -7.46 9.78 -9.17
C ALA A 90 -7.67 8.51 -10.04
N ALA A 91 -6.68 7.61 -10.07
CA ALA A 91 -6.77 6.34 -10.79
C ALA A 91 -7.90 5.45 -10.22
N ARG A 92 -8.12 5.45 -8.90
CA ARG A 92 -9.24 4.72 -8.28
C ARG A 92 -10.60 5.30 -8.69
N ALA A 93 -10.73 6.62 -8.76
CA ALA A 93 -11.95 7.27 -9.21
C ALA A 93 -12.26 6.89 -10.68
N GLU A 94 -11.27 6.96 -11.56
CA GLU A 94 -11.41 6.57 -12.97
C GLU A 94 -11.81 5.09 -13.11
N VAL A 95 -11.19 4.18 -12.34
CA VAL A 95 -11.56 2.76 -12.33
C VAL A 95 -13.01 2.56 -11.87
N SER A 96 -13.48 3.33 -10.88
CA SER A 96 -14.86 3.27 -10.40
C SER A 96 -15.87 3.73 -11.46
N GLU A 97 -15.55 4.80 -12.20
CA GLU A 97 -16.39 5.29 -13.30
C GLU A 97 -16.46 4.26 -14.44
N LEU A 98 -15.31 3.72 -14.86
CA LEU A 98 -15.25 2.66 -15.87
C LEU A 98 -16.02 1.40 -15.44
N GLN A 99 -16.05 1.09 -14.15
CA GLN A 99 -16.80 -0.03 -13.63
C GLN A 99 -18.32 0.21 -13.66
N ALA A 100 -18.77 1.43 -13.35
CA ALA A 100 -20.17 1.82 -13.51
C ALA A 100 -20.61 1.81 -14.98
N GLU A 101 -19.78 2.32 -15.88
CA GLU A 101 -20.03 2.24 -17.33
C GLU A 101 -20.14 0.78 -17.81
N LYS A 102 -19.24 -0.09 -17.35
CA LYS A 102 -19.30 -1.52 -17.68
C LYS A 102 -20.60 -2.17 -17.21
N GLU A 103 -21.09 -1.85 -16.01
CA GLU A 103 -22.36 -2.38 -15.49
C GLU A 103 -23.56 -1.92 -16.32
N THR A 104 -23.60 -0.64 -16.70
CA THR A 104 -24.66 -0.12 -17.58
C THR A 104 -24.62 -0.77 -18.96
N LEU A 105 -23.44 -0.94 -19.56
CA LEU A 105 -23.26 -1.64 -20.83
C LEU A 105 -23.64 -3.13 -20.72
N GLN A 106 -23.38 -3.78 -19.59
CA GLN A 106 -23.85 -5.15 -19.36
C GLN A 106 -25.38 -5.24 -19.29
N GLY A 107 -26.04 -4.24 -18.70
CA GLY A 107 -27.50 -4.11 -18.69
C GLY A 107 -28.07 -3.99 -20.10
N THR A 108 -27.55 -3.07 -20.90
CA THR A 108 -28.01 -2.87 -22.29
C THR A 108 -27.77 -4.10 -23.16
N VAL A 109 -26.65 -4.80 -23.01
CA VAL A 109 -26.39 -6.06 -23.74
C VAL A 109 -27.39 -7.16 -23.35
N LYS A 110 -27.83 -7.25 -22.09
CA LYS A 110 -28.87 -8.22 -21.68
C LYS A 110 -30.21 -7.88 -22.31
N GLU A 111 -30.58 -6.59 -22.35
CA GLU A 111 -31.82 -6.12 -23.00
C GLU A 111 -31.80 -6.39 -24.50
N LEU A 112 -30.67 -6.14 -25.18
CA LEU A 112 -30.50 -6.43 -26.60
C LEU A 112 -30.57 -7.93 -26.90
N LYS A 113 -29.98 -8.78 -26.05
CA LYS A 113 -30.12 -10.24 -26.17
C LYS A 113 -31.57 -10.68 -25.99
N ALA A 114 -32.31 -10.08 -25.06
CA ALA A 114 -33.73 -10.36 -24.85
C ALA A 114 -34.58 -9.91 -26.06
N ALA A 115 -34.33 -8.71 -26.59
CA ALA A 115 -35.00 -8.21 -27.79
C ALA A 115 -34.73 -9.09 -29.03
N LYS A 116 -33.50 -9.58 -29.19
CA LYS A 116 -33.16 -10.55 -30.25
C LYS A 116 -33.90 -11.88 -30.10
N LYS A 117 -34.12 -12.35 -28.86
CA LYS A 117 -34.90 -13.57 -28.59
C LYS A 117 -36.38 -13.39 -28.95
N VAL A 118 -36.96 -12.24 -28.58
CA VAL A 118 -38.35 -11.90 -28.96
C VAL A 118 -38.51 -11.76 -30.48
N SER A 119 -37.48 -11.28 -31.19
CA SER A 119 -37.47 -11.25 -32.65
C SER A 119 -37.46 -12.64 -33.29
N LEU A 120 -36.81 -13.63 -32.67
CA LEU A 120 -36.84 -15.04 -33.13
C LEU A 120 -38.22 -15.68 -32.92
N ASP A 121 -38.95 -15.27 -31.87
CA ASP A 121 -40.30 -15.78 -31.61
C ASP A 121 -41.34 -15.24 -32.62
N LEU A 122 -41.07 -14.11 -33.29
CA LEU A 122 -41.93 -13.57 -34.36
C LEU A 122 -41.88 -14.41 -35.65
N GLU A 123 -40.78 -15.12 -35.94
CA GLU A 123 -40.71 -16.08 -37.06
C GLU A 123 -41.63 -17.30 -36.85
N ARG A 124 -42.09 -17.51 -35.61
CA ARG A 124 -43.03 -18.58 -35.26
C ARG A 124 -44.49 -18.22 -35.56
N ILE A 125 -44.78 -16.97 -35.88
CA ILE A 125 -46.10 -16.51 -36.30
C ILE A 125 -46.25 -16.85 -37.79
N LYS A 126 -46.69 -18.08 -38.08
CA LYS A 126 -47.17 -18.42 -39.41
C LYS A 126 -48.58 -17.84 -39.60
N PRO A 127 -48.87 -17.11 -40.68
CA PRO A 127 -50.26 -16.82 -41.02
C PRO A 127 -51.00 -18.13 -41.34
N GLU A 128 -52.20 -18.31 -40.79
CA GLU A 128 -53.07 -19.42 -41.21
C GLU A 128 -53.58 -19.15 -42.63
N GLU A 129 -53.14 -19.99 -43.57
CA GLU A 129 -53.63 -19.97 -44.94
C GLU A 129 -54.98 -20.68 -45.03
N THR A 130 -55.96 -20.02 -45.65
CA THR A 130 -57.18 -20.70 -46.09
C THR A 130 -56.85 -21.61 -47.27
N MET A 131 -57.60 -22.71 -47.46
CA MET A 131 -57.40 -23.74 -48.53
C MET A 131 -57.28 -23.22 -49.98
N MET A 132 -57.48 -21.92 -50.22
CA MET A 132 -57.35 -21.21 -51.51
C MET A 132 -56.16 -20.24 -51.57
N GLY A 133 -55.23 -20.26 -50.61
CA GLY A 133 -54.00 -19.45 -50.65
C GLY A 133 -54.19 -17.97 -50.29
N ASN A 134 -55.37 -17.55 -49.84
CA ASN A 134 -55.60 -16.18 -49.35
C ASN A 134 -55.33 -16.08 -47.85
N ILE A 135 -54.48 -15.12 -47.47
CA ILE A 135 -54.10 -14.78 -46.09
C ILE A 135 -55.28 -14.05 -45.43
N LYS A 136 -55.81 -14.54 -44.30
CA LYS A 136 -56.76 -13.75 -43.48
C LYS A 136 -56.03 -12.49 -43.00
N GLY A 137 -56.53 -11.33 -43.43
CA GLY A 137 -55.87 -10.04 -43.29
C GLY A 137 -55.29 -9.79 -41.90
N VAL A 138 -53.98 -9.53 -41.86
CA VAL A 138 -53.26 -9.02 -40.69
C VAL A 138 -53.96 -7.75 -40.22
N THR A 139 -54.28 -7.65 -38.93
CA THR A 139 -54.98 -6.48 -38.41
C THR A 139 -54.07 -5.24 -38.48
N LEU A 140 -54.64 -4.06 -38.76
CA LEU A 140 -53.87 -2.81 -38.84
C LEU A 140 -53.07 -2.51 -37.55
N LYS A 141 -53.47 -3.08 -36.41
CA LYS A 141 -52.75 -2.97 -35.13
C LYS A 141 -51.44 -3.76 -35.14
N GLU A 142 -51.45 -4.98 -35.66
CA GLU A 142 -50.25 -5.84 -35.78
C GLU A 142 -49.24 -5.25 -36.76
N ILE A 143 -49.69 -4.69 -37.89
CA ILE A 143 -48.81 -4.00 -38.85
C ILE A 143 -48.16 -2.76 -38.21
N LYS A 144 -48.91 -1.97 -37.44
CA LYS A 144 -48.36 -0.82 -36.71
C LYS A 144 -47.35 -1.24 -35.65
N GLN A 145 -47.60 -2.34 -34.94
CA GLN A 145 -46.66 -2.89 -33.96
C GLN A 145 -45.38 -3.40 -34.61
N LEU A 146 -45.48 -4.12 -35.73
CA LEU A 146 -44.31 -4.58 -36.50
C LEU A 146 -43.47 -3.43 -37.04
N LYS A 147 -44.12 -2.37 -37.56
CA LYS A 147 -43.40 -1.18 -38.03
C LYS A 147 -42.68 -0.46 -36.88
N ALA A 148 -43.32 -0.33 -35.72
CA ALA A 148 -42.68 0.26 -34.54
C ALA A 148 -41.51 -0.58 -34.01
N LEU A 149 -41.64 -1.90 -34.02
CA LEU A 149 -40.56 -2.82 -33.63
C LEU A 149 -39.40 -2.81 -34.62
N ALA A 150 -39.67 -2.71 -35.93
CA ALA A 150 -38.62 -2.60 -36.94
C ALA A 150 -37.81 -1.30 -36.80
N VAL A 151 -38.47 -0.17 -36.54
CA VAL A 151 -37.78 1.11 -36.28
C VAL A 151 -36.94 1.02 -35.00
N ARG A 152 -37.49 0.47 -33.91
CA ARG A 152 -36.76 0.27 -32.67
C ARG A 152 -35.58 -0.70 -32.83
N GLY A 153 -35.73 -1.73 -33.67
CA GLY A 153 -34.66 -2.66 -34.02
C GLY A 153 -33.52 -2.00 -34.77
N ALA A 154 -33.82 -1.13 -35.74
CA ALA A 154 -32.83 -0.36 -36.49
C ALA A 154 -32.06 0.63 -35.59
N GLU A 155 -32.77 1.30 -34.67
CA GLU A 155 -32.15 2.18 -33.67
C GLU A 155 -31.24 1.39 -32.72
N ALA A 156 -31.71 0.24 -32.22
CA ALA A 156 -30.92 -0.66 -31.39
C ALA A 156 -29.64 -1.13 -32.12
N GLU A 157 -29.74 -1.53 -33.38
CA GLU A 157 -28.56 -1.89 -34.18
C GLU A 157 -27.56 -0.73 -34.36
N GLN A 158 -28.04 0.50 -34.56
CA GLN A 158 -27.16 1.66 -34.62
C GLN A 158 -26.44 1.91 -33.29
N THR A 159 -27.15 1.84 -32.16
CA THR A 159 -26.54 2.01 -30.83
C THR A 159 -25.49 0.94 -30.54
N VAL A 160 -25.75 -0.32 -30.92
CA VAL A 160 -24.77 -1.40 -30.81
C VAL A 160 -23.52 -1.12 -31.64
N LYS A 161 -23.69 -0.64 -32.88
CA LYS A 161 -22.53 -0.29 -33.72
C LYS A 161 -21.70 0.84 -33.11
N GLN A 162 -22.34 1.86 -32.54
CA GLN A 162 -21.63 2.94 -31.84
C GLN A 162 -20.87 2.41 -30.62
N GLN A 163 -21.49 1.55 -29.81
CA GLN A 163 -20.85 0.93 -28.64
C GLN A 163 -19.67 0.02 -29.02
N VAL A 164 -19.77 -0.73 -30.12
CA VAL A 164 -18.67 -1.56 -30.62
C VAL A 164 -17.48 -0.67 -30.98
N ASN A 165 -17.71 0.42 -31.70
CA ASN A 165 -16.65 1.36 -32.07
C ASN A 165 -15.98 1.99 -30.82
N THR A 166 -16.75 2.36 -29.80
CA THR A 166 -16.18 2.92 -28.56
C THR A 166 -15.35 1.89 -27.81
N ILE A 167 -15.79 0.63 -27.76
CA ILE A 167 -15.04 -0.46 -27.14
C ILE A 167 -13.72 -0.72 -27.87
N GLU A 168 -13.72 -0.69 -29.20
CA GLU A 168 -12.50 -0.84 -30.00
C GLU A 168 -11.50 0.30 -29.72
N LEU A 169 -12.00 1.52 -29.61
CA LEU A 169 -11.19 2.70 -29.32
C LEU A 169 -10.60 2.64 -27.90
N GLN A 170 -11.39 2.24 -26.91
CA GLN A 170 -10.93 2.01 -25.53
C GLN A 170 -9.88 0.88 -25.47
N LYS A 171 -10.08 -0.22 -26.19
CA LYS A 171 -9.08 -1.30 -26.26
C LYS A 171 -7.76 -0.80 -26.82
N ALA A 172 -7.79 0.01 -27.88
CA ALA A 172 -6.58 0.59 -28.46
C ALA A 172 -5.85 1.51 -27.47
N GLN A 173 -6.59 2.31 -26.69
CA GLN A 173 -6.03 3.14 -25.62
C GLN A 173 -5.36 2.31 -24.52
N ILE A 174 -6.03 1.26 -24.03
CA ILE A 174 -5.48 0.35 -23.02
C ILE A 174 -4.17 -0.27 -23.53
N THR A 175 -4.15 -0.80 -24.76
CA THR A 175 -2.93 -1.39 -25.34
C THR A 175 -1.80 -0.37 -25.48
N SER A 176 -2.12 0.89 -25.77
CA SER A 176 -1.13 1.98 -25.82
C SER A 176 -0.55 2.27 -24.43
N LEU A 177 -1.40 2.41 -23.41
CA LEU A 177 -0.99 2.64 -22.02
C LEU A 177 -0.15 1.48 -21.49
N GLU A 178 -0.55 0.24 -21.76
CA GLU A 178 0.23 -0.94 -21.42
C GLU A 178 1.63 -0.88 -22.04
N ARG A 179 1.74 -0.46 -23.30
CA ARG A 179 3.03 -0.31 -23.99
C ARG A 179 3.91 0.76 -23.34
N GLN A 180 3.32 1.85 -22.88
CA GLN A 180 4.03 2.93 -22.19
C GLN A 180 4.47 2.51 -20.78
N LEU A 181 3.64 1.78 -20.04
CA LEU A 181 3.91 1.39 -18.65
C LEU A 181 4.85 0.18 -18.52
N ARG A 182 4.85 -0.73 -19.51
CA ARG A 182 5.68 -1.95 -19.52
C ARG A 182 7.16 -1.71 -19.19
N PRO A 183 7.89 -0.75 -19.80
CA PRO A 183 9.30 -0.52 -19.47
C PRO A 183 9.51 -0.06 -18.02
N SER A 184 8.62 0.78 -17.49
CA SER A 184 8.71 1.27 -16.10
C SER A 184 8.51 0.13 -15.10
N ILE A 185 7.50 -0.72 -15.35
CA ILE A 185 7.23 -1.91 -14.52
C ILE A 185 8.43 -2.88 -14.57
N GLN A 186 8.98 -3.12 -15.76
CA GLN A 186 10.16 -3.98 -15.91
C GLN A 186 11.39 -3.41 -15.20
N LYS A 187 11.59 -2.09 -15.25
CA LYS A 187 12.68 -1.43 -14.53
C LYS A 187 12.54 -1.61 -13.02
N ARG A 188 11.35 -1.31 -12.46
CA ARG A 188 11.07 -1.50 -11.03
C ARG A 188 11.24 -2.94 -10.57
N LEU A 189 10.88 -3.92 -11.42
CA LEU A 189 11.07 -5.33 -11.11
C LEU A 189 12.56 -5.70 -11.01
N LYS A 190 13.41 -5.18 -11.91
CA LYS A 190 14.87 -5.38 -11.84
C LYS A 190 15.47 -4.70 -10.62
N GLU A 191 15.09 -3.44 -10.36
CA GLU A 191 15.53 -2.69 -9.17
C GLU A 191 15.15 -3.45 -7.88
N ALA A 192 13.97 -4.06 -7.82
CA ALA A 192 13.55 -4.87 -6.68
C ALA A 192 14.36 -6.17 -6.52
N GLN A 193 14.77 -6.80 -7.64
CA GLN A 193 15.66 -7.97 -7.60
C GLN A 193 17.05 -7.58 -7.10
N GLU A 194 17.63 -6.52 -7.64
CA GLU A 194 18.94 -6.00 -7.21
C GLU A 194 18.94 -5.62 -5.72
N LEU A 195 17.87 -5.00 -5.23
CA LEU A 195 17.70 -4.71 -3.80
C LEU A 195 17.63 -5.97 -2.94
N SER A 196 17.03 -7.05 -3.45
CA SER A 196 17.01 -8.34 -2.75
C SER A 196 18.42 -8.93 -2.65
N ASP A 197 19.16 -8.94 -3.76
CA ASP A 197 20.51 -9.48 -3.81
C ASP A 197 21.46 -8.69 -2.88
N LEU A 198 21.38 -7.36 -2.92
CA LEU A 198 22.15 -6.47 -2.03
C LEU A 198 21.79 -6.67 -0.55
N LYS A 199 20.55 -7.03 -0.25
CA LYS A 199 20.12 -7.33 1.13
C LYS A 199 20.77 -8.62 1.61
N ASP A 200 20.80 -9.65 0.77
CA ASP A 200 21.44 -10.92 1.09
C ASP A 200 22.96 -10.76 1.26
N GLU A 201 23.61 -9.99 0.38
CA GLU A 201 25.03 -9.63 0.54
C GLU A 201 25.30 -8.86 1.83
N ASN A 202 24.45 -7.88 2.18
CA ASN A 202 24.60 -7.14 3.44
C ASN A 202 24.46 -8.07 4.64
N MET A 203 23.51 -9.01 4.64
CA MET A 203 23.40 -9.98 5.73
C MET A 203 24.65 -10.87 5.86
N ALA A 204 25.23 -11.30 4.73
CA ALA A 204 26.46 -12.07 4.74
C ALA A 204 27.65 -11.26 5.30
N LEU A 205 27.79 -10.00 4.86
CA LEU A 205 28.82 -9.10 5.35
C LEU A 205 28.67 -8.76 6.84
N GLU A 206 27.44 -8.55 7.30
CA GLU A 206 27.14 -8.33 8.72
C GLU A 206 27.54 -9.56 9.56
N TYR A 207 27.24 -10.76 9.08
CA TYR A 207 27.65 -12.00 9.72
C TYR A 207 29.19 -12.13 9.81
N GLU A 208 29.90 -11.84 8.72
CA GLU A 208 31.37 -11.85 8.70
C GLU A 208 31.96 -10.79 9.63
N LEU A 209 31.41 -9.57 9.61
CA LEU A 209 31.82 -8.48 10.49
C LEU A 209 31.66 -8.89 11.95
N ASN A 210 30.53 -9.48 12.32
CA ASN A 210 30.29 -9.93 13.69
C ASN A 210 31.27 -11.04 14.10
N ARG A 211 31.53 -11.99 13.20
CA ARG A 211 32.53 -13.04 13.41
C ARG A 211 33.94 -12.47 13.63
N GLN A 212 34.31 -11.41 12.93
CA GLN A 212 35.61 -10.74 13.12
C GLN A 212 35.66 -9.96 14.44
N LYS A 213 34.56 -9.29 14.83
CA LYS A 213 34.45 -8.62 16.13
C LYS A 213 34.65 -9.61 17.28
N ASP A 214 34.03 -10.79 17.20
CA ASP A 214 34.21 -11.86 18.19
C ASP A 214 35.65 -12.36 18.29
N ARG A 215 36.32 -12.55 17.13
CA ARG A 215 37.73 -12.94 17.09
C ARG A 215 38.62 -11.87 17.72
N MET A 216 38.38 -10.61 17.40
CA MET A 216 39.11 -9.47 17.95
C MET A 216 38.92 -9.39 19.48
N ALA A 217 37.70 -9.54 19.97
CA ALA A 217 37.41 -9.54 21.40
C ALA A 217 38.18 -10.64 22.14
N ARG A 218 38.23 -11.87 21.58
CA ARG A 218 39.02 -12.97 22.16
C ARG A 218 40.52 -12.71 22.14
N LEU A 219 41.04 -12.11 21.06
CA LEU A 219 42.45 -11.73 20.98
C LEU A 219 42.80 -10.66 22.02
N MET A 220 41.96 -9.63 22.16
CA MET A 220 42.12 -8.58 23.16
C MET A 220 42.15 -9.16 24.57
N GLN A 221 41.21 -10.05 24.91
CA GLN A 221 41.21 -10.74 26.21
C GLN A 221 42.49 -11.53 26.47
N ARG A 222 43.03 -12.22 25.45
CA ARG A 222 44.28 -12.97 25.58
C ARG A 222 45.49 -12.05 25.76
N VAL A 223 45.52 -10.92 25.05
CA VAL A 223 46.59 -9.92 25.19
C VAL A 223 46.55 -9.27 26.58
N GLU A 224 45.36 -8.89 27.07
CA GLU A 224 45.19 -8.37 28.43
C GLU A 224 45.62 -9.39 29.48
N ALA A 225 45.25 -10.67 29.33
CA ALA A 225 45.70 -11.72 30.23
C ALA A 225 47.22 -11.91 30.23
N ALA A 226 47.87 -11.75 29.08
CA ALA A 226 49.34 -11.85 28.95
C ALA A 226 50.07 -10.62 29.51
N LEU A 227 49.47 -9.43 29.46
CA LEU A 227 50.05 -8.21 30.04
C LEU A 227 49.90 -8.11 31.56
N ASN A 228 48.95 -8.84 32.14
CA ASN A 228 48.70 -8.90 33.57
C ASN A 228 49.55 -9.98 34.30
N PHE A 229 50.44 -10.66 33.58
CA PHE A 229 51.38 -11.67 34.08
C PHE A 229 52.82 -11.12 34.06
#